data_AF-A0A2G4J658-F1
#
_entry.id   AF-A0A2G4J658-F1
#
_cell.length_a   1.000
_cell.length_b   1.000
_cell.length_c   1.000
_cell.angle_alpha   90.00
_cell.angle_beta   90.00
_cell.angle_gamma   90.00
#
_symmetry.space_group_name_H-M   'P 1'
#
loop_
_entity.id
_entity.type
_entity.pdbx_description
1 polymer ?
#
loop_
_entity_poly.entity_id
_entity_poly.type
_entity_poly.pdbx_seq_one_letter_code
_entity_poly.pdbx_strand_id
1 'polypeptide(L)'
;MLILLQRLVQLVVFVVIALVGLVMATVFVASTIVAVMILVVVARLRGKSFSAKEYWMARSAKRKPILKSGSFSTKNSADVTDVKARDIS
;
A
#
# COMPACT_ATOMS: atom_id res chain seq x y z
N MET A 1 21.66 43.54 8.00
CA MET A 1 20.60 43.82 7.00
C MET A 1 20.65 42.89 5.79
N LEU A 2 21.78 42.72 5.09
CA LEU A 2 21.89 41.89 3.87
C LEU A 2 21.42 40.43 4.05
N ILE A 3 21.72 39.80 5.20
CA ILE A 3 21.28 38.43 5.52
C ILE A 3 19.76 38.29 5.60
N LEU A 4 19.05 39.32 6.09
CA LEU A 4 17.58 39.29 6.17
C LEU A 4 16.96 39.39 4.77
N LEU A 5 17.53 40.22 3.90
CA LEU A 5 17.12 40.30 2.49
C LEU A 5 17.35 38.97 1.76
N GLN A 6 18.50 38.33 1.94
CA GLN A 6 18.78 37.03 1.31
C GLN A 6 17.80 35.95 1.77
N ARG A 7 17.51 35.89 3.07
CA ARG A 7 16.53 34.94 3.63
C ARG A 7 15.12 35.20 3.10
N LEU A 8 14.73 36.47 2.96
CA LEU A 8 13.43 36.82 2.38
C LEU A 8 13.32 36.36 0.93
N VAL A 9 14.35 36.60 0.11
CA VAL A 9 14.38 36.14 -1.29
C VAL A 9 14.35 34.61 -1.37
N GLN A 10 15.13 33.91 -0.55
CA GLN A 10 15.10 32.44 -0.49
C GLN A 10 13.72 31.90 -0.12
N LEU A 11 13.04 32.53 0.83
CA LEU A 11 11.70 32.13 1.25
C LEU A 11 10.70 32.32 0.09
N VAL A 12 10.75 33.45 -0.61
CA VAL A 12 9.91 33.71 -1.78
C VAL A 12 10.16 32.66 -2.88
N VAL A 13 11.42 32.39 -3.21
CA VAL A 13 11.79 31.38 -4.21
C VAL A 13 11.30 29.99 -3.80
N PHE A 14 11.48 29.62 -2.52
CA PHE A 14 11.01 28.34 -2.00
C PHE A 14 9.49 28.22 -2.10
N VAL A 15 8.74 29.27 -1.73
CA VAL A 15 7.27 29.29 -1.83
C VAL A 15 6.84 29.12 -3.28
N VAL A 16 7.46 29.82 -4.23
CA VAL A 16 7.14 29.68 -5.66
C VAL A 16 7.37 28.24 -6.14
N ILE A 17 8.51 27.65 -5.82
CA ILE A 17 8.83 26.26 -6.19
C ILE A 17 7.83 25.29 -5.55
N ALA A 18 7.51 25.47 -4.27
CA ALA A 18 6.54 24.64 -3.56
C ALA A 18 5.15 24.72 -4.20
N LEU A 19 4.73 25.91 -4.63
CA LEU A 19 3.44 26.13 -5.27
C LEU A 19 3.39 25.45 -6.65
N VAL A 20 4.46 25.55 -7.43
CA VAL A 20 4.60 24.83 -8.71
C VAL A 20 4.56 23.31 -8.48
N GLY A 21 5.29 22.81 -7.49
CA GLY A 21 5.30 21.40 -7.13
C GLY A 21 3.92 20.89 -6.69
N LEU A 22 3.18 21.71 -5.93
CA LEU A 22 1.81 21.40 -5.51
C LEU A 22 0.88 21.27 -6.73
N VAL A 23 0.92 22.24 -7.64
CA VAL A 23 0.12 22.20 -8.88
C VAL A 23 0.49 20.97 -9.71
N MET A 24 1.77 20.69 -9.90
CA MET A 24 2.26 19.52 -10.63
C MET A 24 1.76 18.22 -10.00
N ALA A 25 1.83 18.10 -8.68
CA ALA A 25 1.32 16.94 -7.94
C ALA A 25 -0.20 16.79 -8.08
N THR A 26 -0.96 17.88 -7.99
CA THR A 26 -2.42 17.85 -8.18
C THR A 26 -2.78 17.33 -9.57
N VAL A 27 -2.13 17.82 -10.62
CA VAL A 27 -2.35 17.35 -11.99
C VAL A 27 -2.01 15.87 -12.14
N PHE A 28 -0.90 15.43 -11.56
CA PHE A 28 -0.49 14.02 -11.59
C PHE A 28 -1.51 13.09 -10.89
N VAL A 29 -1.97 13.49 -9.70
CA VAL A 29 -2.99 12.74 -8.95
C VAL A 29 -4.31 12.70 -9.73
N ALA A 30 -4.75 13.84 -10.28
CA ALA A 30 -5.95 13.91 -11.10
C ALA A 30 -5.84 12.97 -12.32
N SER A 31 -4.71 12.96 -13.02
CA SER A 31 -4.46 12.05 -14.14
C SER A 31 -4.48 10.58 -13.72
N THR A 32 -3.94 10.27 -12.54
CA THR A 32 -3.94 8.90 -11.99
C THR A 32 -5.35 8.45 -11.66
N ILE A 33 -6.16 9.32 -11.04
CA ILE A 33 -7.57 9.04 -10.74
C ILE A 33 -8.35 8.76 -12.03
N VAL A 34 -8.15 9.58 -13.07
CA VAL A 34 -8.81 9.38 -14.38
C VAL A 34 -8.40 8.05 -15.00
N ALA A 35 -7.12 7.69 -14.97
CA ALA A 35 -6.64 6.41 -15.49
C ALA A 35 -7.27 5.21 -14.75
N VAL A 36 -7.32 5.27 -13.41
CA VAL A 36 -7.95 4.22 -12.59
C VAL A 36 -9.46 4.16 -12.85
N MET A 37 -10.13 5.30 -13.01
CA MET A 37 -11.54 5.37 -13.36
C MET A 37 -11.82 4.62 -14.67
N ILE A 38 -11.03 4.88 -15.72
CA ILE A 38 -11.17 4.17 -17.00
C ILE A 38 -10.98 2.66 -16.81
N LEU A 39 -9.96 2.24 -16.06
CA LEU A 39 -9.72 0.82 -15.77
C LEU A 39 -10.92 0.16 -15.07
N VAL A 40 -11.53 0.85 -14.10
CA VAL A 40 -12.71 0.36 -13.38
C VAL A 40 -13.91 0.24 -14.32
N VAL A 41 -14.14 1.24 -15.19
CA VAL A 41 -15.20 1.19 -16.19
C VAL A 41 -15.01 0.01 -17.14
N VAL A 42 -13.79 -0.20 -17.65
CA VAL A 42 -13.48 -1.34 -18.51
C VAL A 42 -13.66 -2.68 -17.79
N ALA A 43 -13.25 -2.77 -16.52
CA ALA A 43 -13.45 -3.98 -15.70
C ALA A 43 -14.93 -4.28 -15.47
N ARG A 44 -15.75 -3.25 -15.22
CA ARG A 44 -17.21 -3.35 -15.14
C ARG A 44 -17.80 -3.86 -16.46
N LEU A 45 -17.37 -3.33 -17.61
CA LEU A 45 -17.85 -3.75 -18.93
C LEU A 45 -17.45 -5.19 -19.28
N ARG A 46 -16.30 -5.67 -18.82
CA ARG A 46 -15.85 -7.06 -19.04
C ARG A 46 -16.60 -8.11 -18.22
N GLY A 47 -17.55 -7.74 -17.36
CA GLY A 47 -18.38 -8.69 -16.59
C GLY A 47 -17.64 -9.47 -15.50
N LYS A 48 -16.33 -9.24 -15.32
CA LYS A 48 -15.53 -9.73 -14.19
C LYS A 48 -15.21 -8.53 -13.31
N SER A 49 -16.01 -8.32 -12.27
CA SER A 49 -15.69 -7.37 -11.20
C SER A 49 -14.30 -7.73 -10.69
N PHE A 50 -13.31 -6.86 -10.92
CA PHE A 50 -11.94 -7.10 -10.48
C PHE A 50 -11.90 -7.02 -8.96
N SER A 51 -12.14 -8.15 -8.30
CA SER A 51 -12.09 -8.25 -6.84
C SER A 51 -10.64 -8.25 -6.42
N ALA A 52 -10.22 -7.22 -5.67
CA ALA A 52 -8.87 -7.15 -5.12
C ALA A 52 -8.53 -8.41 -4.29
N LYS A 53 -9.55 -8.99 -3.63
CA LYS A 53 -9.44 -10.25 -2.89
C LYS A 53 -9.15 -11.42 -3.81
N GLU A 54 -9.86 -11.55 -4.93
CA GLU A 54 -9.60 -12.62 -5.90
C GLU A 54 -8.26 -12.44 -6.61
N TYR A 55 -7.88 -11.20 -6.96
CA TYR A 55 -6.57 -10.91 -7.54
C TYR A 55 -5.44 -11.27 -6.58
N TRP A 56 -5.54 -10.88 -5.31
CA TRP A 56 -4.54 -11.21 -4.29
C TRP A 56 -4.51 -12.70 -3.97
N MET A 57 -5.66 -13.37 -3.93
CA MET A 57 -5.74 -14.83 -3.74
C MET A 57 -5.19 -15.59 -4.94
N ALA A 58 -5.50 -15.20 -6.18
CA ALA A 58 -4.95 -15.79 -7.38
C ALA A 58 -3.42 -15.57 -7.48
N ARG A 59 -2.94 -14.40 -7.05
CA ARG A 59 -1.50 -14.10 -7.01
C ARG A 59 -0.78 -14.88 -5.91
N SER A 60 -1.39 -14.99 -4.73
CA SER A 60 -0.85 -15.75 -3.59
C SER A 60 -0.89 -17.25 -3.85
N ALA A 61 -1.94 -17.77 -4.49
CA ALA A 61 -2.04 -19.17 -4.90
C ALA A 61 -1.00 -19.54 -5.98
N LYS A 62 -0.63 -18.60 -6.86
CA LYS A 62 0.47 -18.79 -7.82
C LYS A 62 1.86 -18.67 -7.19
N ARG A 63 2.00 -18.14 -5.98
CA ARG A 63 3.26 -18.23 -5.24
C ARG A 63 3.34 -19.64 -4.67
N LYS A 64 4.05 -20.54 -5.37
CA LYS A 64 4.49 -21.81 -4.80
C LYS A 64 5.14 -21.50 -3.44
N PRO A 65 4.71 -22.12 -2.33
CA PRO A 65 5.39 -21.95 -1.06
C PRO A 65 6.86 -22.34 -1.24
N ILE A 66 7.77 -21.40 -0.97
CA ILE A 66 9.23 -21.61 -1.06
C ILE A 66 9.69 -22.57 0.03
N LEU A 67 8.91 -22.69 1.11
CA LEU A 67 9.02 -23.78 2.07
C LEU A 67 8.32 -25.01 1.50
N LYS A 68 9.10 -25.99 1.03
CA LYS A 68 8.63 -27.38 1.03
C LYS A 68 8.09 -27.65 2.44
N SER A 69 6.81 -27.93 2.58
CA SER A 69 6.30 -28.56 3.79
C SER A 69 6.99 -29.92 3.92
N GLY A 70 8.12 -29.94 4.62
CA GLY A 70 8.75 -31.16 5.08
C GLY A 70 7.77 -31.88 6.00
N SER A 71 7.91 -33.21 6.05
CA SER A 71 7.10 -34.16 6.81
C SER A 71 7.21 -33.97 8.33
N PHE A 72 6.80 -32.81 8.85
CA PHE A 72 6.77 -32.49 10.28
C PHE A 72 5.42 -31.90 10.72
N SER A 73 4.38 -31.93 9.88
CA SER A 73 3.06 -31.34 10.18
C SER A 73 1.94 -32.36 10.41
N THR A 74 2.20 -33.51 11.03
CA THR A 74 1.13 -34.50 11.31
C THR A 74 1.29 -35.32 12.60
N LYS A 75 2.18 -34.96 13.54
CA LYS A 75 2.31 -35.78 14.77
C LYS A 75 2.67 -34.97 16.01
N ASN A 76 1.83 -34.02 16.41
CA ASN A 76 1.75 -33.55 17.82
C ASN A 76 0.58 -32.57 18.04
N SER A 77 -0.63 -32.94 17.62
CA SER A 77 -1.86 -32.26 18.08
C SER A 77 -2.34 -32.80 19.44
N ALA A 78 -1.61 -33.73 20.06
CA ALA A 78 -1.98 -34.38 21.32
C ALA A 78 -1.15 -33.88 22.53
N ASP A 79 -0.16 -33.02 22.30
CA ASP A 79 0.74 -32.50 23.35
C ASP A 79 0.87 -30.98 23.25
N VAL A 80 -0.28 -30.31 23.17
CA VAL A 80 -0.38 -28.87 23.46
C VAL A 80 -0.92 -28.78 24.87
N THR A 81 -0.01 -28.65 25.83
CA THR A 81 -0.39 -28.39 27.22
C THR A 81 -0.90 -26.95 27.29
N ASP A 82 -2.22 -26.78 27.39
CA ASP A 82 -2.85 -25.47 27.61
C ASP A 82 -2.43 -24.93 28.98
N VAL A 83 -1.40 -24.09 29.00
CA VAL A 83 -1.00 -23.34 30.20
C VAL A 83 -2.00 -22.20 30.38
N LYS A 84 -3.00 -22.41 31.24
CA LYS A 84 -3.88 -21.32 31.68
C LYS A 84 -3.04 -20.33 32.48
N ALA A 85 -2.84 -19.13 31.93
CA ALA A 85 -2.29 -18.01 32.65
C ALA A 85 -3.16 -17.74 33.88
N ARG A 86 -2.60 -17.92 35.08
CA ARG A 86 -3.25 -17.59 36.34
C ARG A 86 -3.04 -16.09 36.55
N ASP A 87 -4.09 -15.30 36.36
CA ASP A 87 -4.04 -13.89 36.71
C ASP A 87 -3.80 -13.77 38.21
N ILE A 88 -2.60 -13.31 38.57
CA ILE A 88 -2.28 -12.94 39.94
C ILE A 88 -2.89 -11.56 40.20
N SER A 89 -3.90 -11.53 41.08
CA SER A 89 -4.49 -10.31 41.62
C SER A 89 -3.73 -9.89 42.87
#